data_AF-A0A7W0TJH4-F1
#
_entry.id   AF-A0A7W0TJH4-F1
#
_cell.length_a   1.000
_cell.length_b   1.000
_cell.length_c   1.000
_cell.angle_alpha   90.00
_cell.angle_beta   90.00
_cell.angle_gamma   90.00
#
_symmetry.space_group_name_H-M   'P 1'
#
loop_
_entity.id
_entity.type
_entity.pdbx_description
1 polymer ?
#
loop_
_entity_poly.entity_id
_entity_poly.type
_entity_poly.pdbx_seq_one_letter_code
_entity_poly.pdbx_strand_id
1 'polypeptide(L)'
;MAALTRARGLVVIASDFRGPRDWERGLRALRARHGVLAVEVRDPRELELPAVGDVWMVDPETGRQIVVNTSRRKLRERFKAAAAAEREEVARALRRAGADHLVLSTGDDWLRALAVHLRRADQMRRGAMAAGGPGRAAAAAHAVTGAAP
;
A
#
# COMPACT_ATOMS: atom_id res chain seq x y z
N MET A 1 -9.03 -12.04 -9.17
CA MET A 1 -10.45 -11.74 -8.89
C MET A 1 -10.71 -11.94 -7.39
N ALA A 2 -10.60 -10.89 -6.58
CA ALA A 2 -10.83 -10.98 -5.14
C ALA A 2 -12.32 -10.83 -4.83
N ALA A 3 -12.91 -11.80 -4.12
CA ALA A 3 -14.29 -11.74 -3.67
C ALA A 3 -14.42 -10.66 -2.57
N LEU A 4 -15.13 -9.57 -2.89
CA LEU A 4 -15.45 -8.51 -1.93
C LEU A 4 -16.47 -9.03 -0.90
N THR A 5 -16.01 -9.21 0.33
CA THR A 5 -16.88 -9.61 1.45
C THR A 5 -17.86 -8.49 1.82
N ARG A 6 -19.11 -8.85 2.12
CA ARG A 6 -20.21 -7.88 2.36
C ARG A 6 -20.12 -7.13 3.70
N ALA A 7 -19.33 -7.63 4.66
CA ALA A 7 -19.12 -7.00 5.97
C ALA A 7 -17.98 -5.97 5.93
N ARG A 8 -18.00 -4.97 6.84
CA ARG A 8 -16.90 -4.00 7.02
C ARG A 8 -15.66 -4.74 7.54
N GLY A 9 -14.84 -5.24 6.62
CA GLY A 9 -13.59 -5.95 6.88
C GLY A 9 -12.33 -5.10 6.66
N LEU A 10 -11.18 -5.71 6.95
CA LEU A 10 -9.86 -5.22 6.54
C LEU A 10 -9.46 -5.91 5.24
N VAL A 11 -9.05 -5.14 4.24
CA VAL A 11 -8.44 -5.63 3.00
C VAL A 11 -6.96 -5.29 3.04
N VAL A 12 -6.11 -6.31 2.91
CA VAL A 12 -4.66 -6.16 2.85
C VAL A 12 -4.19 -6.49 1.45
N ILE A 13 -3.43 -5.60 0.83
CA ILE A 13 -2.90 -5.76 -0.53
C ILE A 13 -1.39 -5.67 -0.43
N ALA A 14 -0.69 -6.73 -0.83
CA ALA A 14 0.76 -6.76 -0.93
C ALA A 14 1.16 -6.65 -2.41
N SER A 15 1.96 -5.64 -2.73
CA SER A 15 2.45 -5.36 -4.09
C SER A 15 3.69 -4.47 -3.97
N ASP A 16 4.53 -4.45 -5.00
CA ASP A 16 5.59 -3.45 -5.17
C ASP A 16 5.04 -2.10 -5.70
N PHE A 17 3.77 -2.05 -6.12
CA PHE A 17 3.07 -0.88 -6.65
C PHE A 17 3.83 -0.15 -7.77
N ARG A 18 4.62 -0.88 -8.56
CA ARG A 18 5.36 -0.33 -9.71
C ARG A 18 4.47 -0.16 -10.94
N GLY A 19 4.92 0.63 -11.91
CA GLY A 19 4.23 0.81 -13.20
C GLY A 19 2.96 1.69 -13.17
N PRO A 20 2.07 1.56 -14.17
CA PRO A 20 0.85 2.37 -14.28
C PRO A 20 -0.03 2.35 -13.02
N ARG A 21 -0.65 3.49 -12.69
CA ARG A 21 -1.41 3.69 -11.43
C ARG A 21 -2.90 3.36 -11.55
N ASP A 22 -3.26 2.39 -12.36
CA ASP A 22 -4.64 1.93 -12.57
C ASP A 22 -5.27 1.37 -11.28
N TRP A 23 -4.44 0.87 -10.36
CA TRP A 23 -4.82 0.40 -9.03
C TRP A 23 -5.43 1.47 -8.12
N GLU A 24 -5.16 2.77 -8.31
CA GLU A 24 -5.66 3.84 -7.43
C GLU A 24 -7.19 3.83 -7.33
N ARG A 25 -7.86 3.61 -8.47
CA ARG A 25 -9.33 3.58 -8.54
C ARG A 25 -9.90 2.40 -7.74
N GLY A 26 -9.27 1.24 -7.86
CA GLY A 26 -9.65 0.03 -7.11
C GLY A 26 -9.48 0.22 -5.61
N LEU A 27 -8.37 0.82 -5.18
CA LEU A 27 -8.12 1.12 -3.77
C LEU A 27 -9.15 2.09 -3.18
N ARG A 28 -9.51 3.16 -3.90
CA ARG A 28 -10.57 4.09 -3.47
C ARG A 28 -11.91 3.39 -3.30
N ALA A 29 -12.27 2.51 -4.23
CA ALA A 29 -13.52 1.76 -4.16
C ALA A 29 -13.55 0.83 -2.93
N LEU A 30 -12.43 0.16 -2.62
CA LEU A 30 -12.30 -0.67 -1.41
C LEU A 30 -12.41 0.19 -0.15
N ARG A 31 -11.73 1.34 -0.11
CA ARG A 31 -11.65 2.22 1.06
C ARG A 31 -12.99 2.82 1.48
N ALA A 32 -13.93 2.92 0.55
CA ALA A 32 -15.29 3.39 0.82
C ALA A 32 -16.03 2.52 1.86
N ARG A 33 -15.72 1.23 1.92
CA ARG A 33 -16.41 0.27 2.80
C ARG A 33 -15.50 -0.48 3.77
N HIS A 34 -14.22 -0.59 3.44
CA HIS A 34 -13.24 -1.40 4.15
C HIS A 34 -12.10 -0.55 4.70
N GLY A 35 -11.47 -1.03 5.77
CA GLY A 35 -10.10 -0.60 6.06
C GLY A 35 -9.19 -1.19 4.99
N VAL A 36 -8.29 -0.39 4.42
CA VAL A 36 -7.37 -0.84 3.36
C VAL A 36 -5.94 -0.60 3.83
N LEU A 37 -5.16 -1.68 3.88
CA LEU A 37 -3.73 -1.64 4.14
C LEU A 37 -2.98 -2.04 2.87
N ALA A 38 -2.25 -1.09 2.30
CA ALA A 38 -1.29 -1.34 1.23
C ALA A 38 0.08 -1.68 1.85
N VAL A 39 0.55 -2.87 1.56
CA VAL A 39 1.87 -3.37 1.94
C VAL A 39 2.78 -3.26 0.72
N GLU A 40 3.61 -2.23 0.68
CA GLU A 40 4.63 -2.04 -0.36
C GLU A 40 5.83 -2.94 -0.06
N VAL A 41 6.10 -3.92 -0.92
CA VAL A 41 7.26 -4.81 -0.80
C VAL A 41 8.41 -4.24 -1.62
N ARG A 42 9.58 -4.06 -0.99
CA ARG A 42 10.78 -3.53 -1.63
C ARG A 42 11.94 -4.50 -1.54
N ASP A 43 12.63 -4.71 -2.65
CA ASP A 43 13.90 -5.43 -2.63
C ASP A 43 15.09 -4.45 -2.65
N PRO A 44 16.04 -4.53 -1.69
CA PRO A 44 17.26 -3.73 -1.71
C PRO A 44 18.12 -3.92 -2.98
N ARG A 45 18.00 -5.05 -3.66
CA ARG A 45 18.71 -5.36 -4.90
C ARG A 45 18.18 -4.58 -6.10
N GLU A 46 16.97 -4.02 -6.00
CA GLU A 46 16.41 -3.12 -7.01
C GLU A 46 16.92 -1.67 -6.86
N LEU A 47 17.69 -1.38 -5.80
CA LEU A 47 18.12 -0.04 -5.45
C LEU A 47 19.55 0.30 -5.83
N GLU A 48 20.36 -0.71 -6.10
CA GLU A 48 21.78 -0.52 -6.34
C GLU A 48 22.17 -1.20 -7.64
N LEU A 49 22.71 -0.40 -8.56
CA LEU A 49 23.49 -0.90 -9.68
C LEU A 49 24.89 -1.23 -9.13
N PRO A 50 25.24 -2.51 -8.91
CA PRO A 50 26.58 -2.86 -8.46
C PRO A 50 27.60 -2.38 -9.49
N ALA A 51 28.74 -1.85 -9.03
CA ALA A 51 29.78 -1.29 -9.88
C ALA A 51 30.64 -2.38 -10.56
N VAL A 52 30.00 -3.25 -11.34
CA VAL A 52 30.63 -4.41 -12.00
C VAL A 52 30.98 -4.18 -13.47
N GLY A 53 30.79 -2.96 -13.99
CA GLY A 53 31.09 -2.61 -15.38
C GLY A 53 29.84 -2.51 -16.26
N ASP A 54 29.92 -3.00 -17.49
CA ASP A 54 28.78 -3.06 -18.41
C ASP A 54 27.86 -4.24 -18.03
N VAL A 55 26.64 -3.93 -17.62
CA VAL A 55 25.64 -4.94 -17.24
C VAL A 55 24.49 -4.87 -18.24
N TRP A 56 24.08 -6.04 -18.74
CA TRP A 56 22.83 -6.19 -19.47
C TRP A 56 21.68 -6.14 -18.46
N MET A 57 20.93 -5.04 -18.49
CA MET A 57 19.67 -4.94 -17.75
C MET A 57 18.51 -5.24 -18.69
N VAL A 58 17.64 -6.15 -18.26
CA VAL A 58 16.36 -6.40 -18.92
C VAL A 58 15.30 -5.67 -18.12
N ASP A 59 14.61 -4.75 -18.77
CA ASP A 59 13.39 -4.15 -18.24
C ASP A 59 12.31 -5.26 -18.17
N PRO A 60 11.79 -5.60 -16.98
CA PRO A 60 10.80 -6.66 -16.82
C PRO A 60 9.40 -6.28 -17.35
N GLU A 61 9.13 -5.00 -17.54
CA GLU A 61 7.85 -4.48 -18.04
C GLU A 61 7.79 -4.46 -19.58
N THR A 62 8.93 -4.19 -20.24
CA THR A 62 9.01 -4.05 -21.70
C THR A 62 9.82 -5.13 -22.40
N GLY A 63 10.58 -5.93 -21.65
CA GLY A 63 11.54 -6.91 -22.18
C GLY A 63 12.77 -6.28 -22.85
N ARG A 64 12.90 -4.95 -22.77
CA ARG A 64 13.96 -4.20 -23.44
C ARG A 64 15.30 -4.42 -22.75
N GLN A 65 16.30 -4.82 -23.53
CA GLN A 65 17.66 -4.96 -23.06
C GLN A 65 18.41 -3.63 -23.20
N ILE A 66 18.93 -3.12 -22.10
CA ILE A 66 19.78 -1.93 -22.08
C ILE A 66 21.15 -2.29 -21.49
N VAL A 67 22.21 -1.97 -22.23
CA VAL A 67 23.58 -2.04 -21.71
C VAL A 67 23.81 -0.79 -20.87
N VAL A 68 23.94 -0.98 -19.56
CA VAL A 68 24.13 0.11 -18.62
C VAL A 68 25.54 0.05 -18.06
N ASN A 69 26.33 1.09 -18.33
CA ASN A 69 27.63 1.26 -17.70
C ASN A 69 27.43 1.78 -16.26
N THR A 70 27.42 0.86 -15.30
CA THR A 70 27.14 1.10 -13.87
C THR A 70 28.27 1.85 -13.14
N SER A 71 29.44 1.99 -13.77
CA SER A 71 30.63 2.64 -13.19
C SER A 71 30.52 4.16 -13.08
N ARG A 72 29.64 4.80 -13.87
CA ARG A 72 29.50 6.27 -13.90
C ARG A 72 28.71 6.79 -12.68
N ARG A 73 29.40 7.52 -11.79
CA ARG A 73 28.79 8.16 -10.60
C ARG A 73 27.53 8.98 -10.93
N LYS A 74 27.57 9.77 -12.01
CA LYS A 74 26.42 10.60 -12.46
C LYS A 74 25.18 9.76 -12.82
N LEU A 75 25.37 8.53 -13.30
CA LEU A 75 24.27 7.63 -13.61
C LEU A 75 23.64 7.05 -12.35
N ARG A 76 24.48 6.63 -11.38
CA ARG A 76 24.01 6.13 -10.08
C ARG A 76 23.20 7.18 -9.31
N GLU A 77 23.67 8.43 -9.30
CA GLU A 77 22.94 9.53 -8.65
C GLU A 77 21.58 9.81 -9.32
N ARG A 78 21.53 9.84 -10.67
CA ARG A 78 20.27 10.02 -11.40
C ARG A 78 19.29 8.87 -11.15
N PHE A 79 19.79 7.62 -11.11
CA PHE A 79 18.96 6.45 -10.83
C PHE A 79 18.39 6.50 -9.40
N LYS A 80 19.23 6.82 -8.40
CA LYS A 80 18.78 7.01 -7.02
C LYS A 80 17.72 8.11 -6.90
N ALA A 81 17.92 9.25 -7.58
CA ALA A 81 16.95 10.34 -7.58
C ALA A 81 15.62 9.95 -8.24
N ALA A 82 15.67 9.25 -9.38
CA ALA A 82 14.47 8.75 -10.06
C ALA A 82 13.71 7.74 -9.18
N ALA A 83 14.40 6.78 -8.58
CA ALA A 83 13.79 5.81 -7.67
C ALA A 83 13.17 6.50 -6.43
N ALA A 84 13.83 7.54 -5.88
CA ALA A 84 13.28 8.32 -4.77
C ALA A 84 12.00 9.07 -5.18
N ALA A 85 11.98 9.68 -6.36
CA ALA A 85 10.80 10.38 -6.88
C ALA A 85 9.62 9.41 -7.09
N GLU A 86 9.87 8.25 -7.69
CA GLU A 86 8.85 7.23 -7.92
C GLU A 86 8.23 6.75 -6.60
N ARG A 87 9.05 6.49 -5.58
CA ARG A 87 8.58 6.11 -4.24
C ARG A 87 7.68 7.16 -3.61
N GLU A 88 8.03 8.42 -3.78
CA GLU A 88 7.23 9.52 -3.25
C GLU A 88 5.88 9.60 -3.98
N GLU A 89 5.86 9.33 -5.29
CA GLU A 89 4.63 9.24 -6.08
C GLU A 89 3.74 8.08 -5.63
N VAL A 90 4.29 6.88 -5.43
CA VAL A 90 3.54 5.74 -4.88
C VAL A 90 2.93 6.10 -3.53
N ALA A 91 3.74 6.66 -2.63
CA ALA A 91 3.28 7.05 -1.30
C ALA A 91 2.19 8.14 -1.37
N ARG A 92 2.30 9.12 -2.29
CA ARG A 92 1.25 10.12 -2.54
C ARG A 92 -0.03 9.48 -3.07
N ALA A 93 0.08 8.57 -4.03
CA ALA A 93 -1.05 7.87 -4.64
C ALA A 93 -1.82 7.02 -3.61
N LEU A 94 -1.10 6.24 -2.80
CA LEU A 94 -1.69 5.46 -1.70
C LEU A 94 -2.40 6.35 -0.68
N ARG A 95 -1.78 7.47 -0.28
CA ARG A 95 -2.42 8.47 0.61
C ARG A 95 -3.70 9.05 -0.01
N ARG A 96 -3.67 9.43 -1.30
CA ARG A 96 -4.86 9.93 -2.02
C ARG A 96 -5.94 8.86 -2.18
N ALA A 97 -5.59 7.58 -2.17
CA ALA A 97 -6.54 6.48 -2.15
C ALA A 97 -7.13 6.23 -0.74
N GLY A 98 -6.58 6.87 0.29
CA GLY A 98 -6.99 6.72 1.68
C GLY A 98 -6.55 5.39 2.32
N ALA A 99 -5.63 4.67 1.68
CA ALA A 99 -5.08 3.43 2.20
C ALA A 99 -3.99 3.70 3.24
N ASP A 100 -3.98 2.92 4.32
CA ASP A 100 -2.83 2.83 5.21
C ASP A 100 -1.67 2.23 4.43
N HIS A 101 -0.46 2.72 4.69
CA HIS A 101 0.73 2.31 3.92
C HIS A 101 1.81 1.73 4.85
N LEU A 102 2.16 0.47 4.62
CA LEU A 102 3.25 -0.23 5.28
C LEU A 102 4.31 -0.59 4.23
N VAL A 103 5.55 -0.13 4.42
CA VAL A 103 6.68 -0.52 3.57
C VAL A 103 7.42 -1.67 4.26
N LEU A 104 7.64 -2.76 3.54
CA LEU A 104 8.45 -3.90 3.96
C LEU A 104 9.63 -4.07 3.02
N SER A 105 10.77 -4.52 3.56
CA SER A 105 11.92 -4.90 2.75
C SER A 105 12.13 -6.41 2.76
N THR A 106 12.50 -7.00 1.63
CA THR A 106 12.94 -8.40 1.54
C THR A 106 14.30 -8.64 2.20
N GLY A 107 15.07 -7.57 2.48
CA GLY A 107 16.35 -7.65 3.19
C GLY A 107 16.25 -7.61 4.72
N ASP A 108 15.09 -7.24 5.26
CA ASP A 108 14.85 -7.08 6.70
C ASP A 108 13.94 -8.20 7.24
N ASP A 109 13.80 -8.29 8.58
CA ASP A 109 12.78 -9.10 9.24
C ASP A 109 11.37 -8.49 9.03
N TRP A 110 10.84 -8.72 7.82
CA TRP A 110 9.54 -8.22 7.39
C TRP A 110 8.38 -8.79 8.22
N LEU A 111 8.53 -10.00 8.77
CA LEU A 111 7.50 -10.65 9.58
C LEU A 111 7.32 -9.89 10.89
N ARG A 112 8.42 -9.48 11.53
CA ARG A 112 8.40 -8.64 12.72
C ARG A 112 7.75 -7.28 12.45
N ALA A 113 8.11 -6.64 11.35
CA ALA A 113 7.55 -5.35 10.95
C ALA A 113 6.03 -5.43 10.71
N LEU A 114 5.58 -6.46 9.99
CA LEU A 114 4.16 -6.74 9.77
C LEU A 114 3.41 -6.99 11.09
N ALA A 115 3.97 -7.83 11.97
CA ALA A 115 3.35 -8.15 13.25
C ALA A 115 3.19 -6.91 14.15
N VAL A 116 4.19 -6.02 14.19
CA VAL A 116 4.11 -4.75 14.92
C VAL A 116 2.98 -3.89 14.36
N HIS A 117 2.88 -3.78 13.03
CA HIS A 117 1.86 -2.96 12.38
C HIS A 117 0.44 -3.50 12.65
N LEU A 118 0.21 -4.81 12.48
CA LEU A 118 -1.08 -5.44 12.73
C LEU A 118 -1.53 -5.31 14.19
N ARG A 119 -0.60 -5.46 15.15
CA ARG A 119 -0.90 -5.25 16.58
C ARG A 119 -1.33 -3.81 16.86
N ARG A 120 -0.66 -2.81 16.28
CA ARG A 120 -1.05 -1.40 16.42
C ARG A 120 -2.43 -1.13 15.83
N ALA A 121 -2.71 -1.69 14.65
CA ALA A 121 -4.02 -1.55 14.02
C ALA A 121 -5.15 -2.20 14.85
N ASP A 122 -4.91 -3.38 15.43
CA ASP A 122 -5.85 -4.04 16.35
C ASP A 122 -6.06 -3.23 17.64
N GLN A 123 -4.99 -2.71 18.25
CA GLN A 123 -5.07 -1.83 19.43
C GLN A 123 -5.88 -0.56 19.14
N MET A 124 -5.64 0.10 18.01
CA MET A 124 -6.40 1.30 17.61
C MET A 124 -7.88 0.98 17.38
N ARG A 125 -8.21 -0.18 16.80
CA ARG A 125 -9.61 -0.62 16.63
C ARG A 125 -10.29 -0.90 17.97
N ARG A 126 -9.60 -1.58 18.89
CA ARG A 126 -10.12 -1.83 20.24
C ARG A 126 -10.27 -0.53 21.04
N GLY A 127 -9.31 0.39 20.92
CA GLY A 127 -9.37 1.72 21.54
C GLY A 127 -10.49 2.59 20.98
N ALA A 128 -10.73 2.57 19.66
CA ALA A 128 -11.85 3.27 19.03
C ALA A 128 -13.21 2.67 19.43
N MET A 129 -13.29 1.34 19.57
CA MET A 129 -14.49 0.64 20.10
C MET A 129 -14.75 0.98 21.58
N ALA A 130 -13.68 1.16 22.38
CA ALA A 130 -13.78 1.56 23.78
C ALA A 130 -14.10 3.05 23.98
N ALA A 131 -13.59 3.93 23.08
CA ALA A 131 -13.81 5.38 23.13
C ALA A 131 -15.11 5.83 22.43
N GLY A 132 -15.74 4.97 21.64
CA GLY A 132 -16.98 5.26 20.91
C GLY A 132 -17.69 3.98 20.51
N GLY A 133 -18.37 3.35 21.46
CA GLY A 133 -19.17 2.15 21.19
C GLY A 133 -20.31 2.45 20.19
N PRO A 134 -20.57 1.56 19.20
CA PRO A 134 -21.67 1.74 18.25
C PRO A 134 -22.99 1.39 18.96
N GLY A 135 -23.55 2.33 19.71
CA GLY A 135 -24.70 2.06 20.57
C GLY A 135 -25.80 3.13 20.65
N ARG A 136 -25.70 4.28 19.96
CA ARG A 136 -26.75 5.32 20.07
C ARG A 136 -27.25 5.98 18.78
N ALA A 137 -26.71 5.69 17.60
CA ALA A 137 -27.21 6.28 16.35
C ALA A 137 -28.32 5.47 15.64
N ALA A 138 -28.53 4.20 16.00
CA ALA A 138 -29.54 3.34 15.37
C ALA A 138 -30.86 3.21 16.15
N ALA A 139 -30.95 3.74 17.39
CA ALA A 139 -32.15 3.66 18.23
C ALA A 139 -33.10 4.86 18.09
N ALA A 140 -32.79 5.85 17.25
CA ALA A 140 -33.61 7.06 17.08
C ALA A 140 -34.40 7.11 15.75
N ALA A 141 -34.31 6.08 14.90
CA ALA A 141 -34.96 6.07 13.58
C ALA A 141 -36.05 4.99 13.41
N HIS A 142 -36.41 4.25 14.47
CA HIS A 142 -37.46 3.22 14.42
C HIS A 142 -38.61 3.43 15.42
N ALA A 143 -38.70 4.59 16.05
CA ALA A 143 -39.90 5.02 16.76
C ALA A 143 -40.45 6.25 16.02
N VAL A 144 -41.72 6.22 15.67
CA VAL A 144 -42.46 7.18 14.82
C VAL A 144 -42.52 6.78 13.34
N THR A 145 -43.38 5.83 13.01
CA THR A 145 -44.64 6.08 12.27
C THR A 145 -45.31 4.73 12.00
N GLY A 146 -46.17 4.33 12.92
CA GLY A 146 -47.04 3.16 12.82
C GLY A 146 -48.26 3.41 13.70
N ALA A 147 -49.19 4.22 13.22
CA ALA A 147 -50.56 4.27 13.70
C ALA A 147 -51.45 4.68 12.52
N ALA A 148 -52.02 3.67 11.86
CA ALA A 148 -53.26 3.77 11.11
C ALA A 148 -54.44 3.91 12.12
N PRO A 149 -55.71 4.05 11.73
CA PRO A 149 -56.36 3.57 10.50
C PRO A 149 -56.67 4.63 9.44
#